data_AF-A0A8J3WPG0-F1
#
_entry.id   AF-A0A8J3WPG0-F1
#
_cell.length_a   1.000
_cell.length_b   1.000
_cell.length_c   1.000
_cell.angle_alpha   90.00
_cell.angle_beta   90.00
_cell.angle_gamma   90.00
#
_symmetry.space_group_name_H-M   'P 1'
#
loop_
_entity.id
_entity.type
_entity.pdbx_description
1 polymer ?
#
loop_
_entity_poly.entity_id
_entity_poly.type
_entity_poly.pdbx_seq_one_letter_code
_entity_poly.pdbx_strand_id
1 'polypeptide(L)'
;MLAARLPAPAAEELADGLRETYEHRLGECGDPDRAARTAIADFGDADVITAAFLRQSPQRRVALTLLAGGPVMAVLWGTALLTAHAPAWPVPLAGRLLFGGALAATVALLLMTVRERHSYRRSRAMTAGALASLIALDVLMSVTAAVAGPVPAWPAVLAVTASTLRVLLVLRVLPAVLAR
;
A
#
# COMPACT_ATOMS: atom_id res chain seq x y z
N MET A 1 9.76 -8.66 -19.53
CA MET A 1 10.10 -7.30 -20.02
C MET A 1 10.09 -6.32 -18.87
N LEU A 2 11.20 -5.60 -18.67
CA LEU A 2 11.40 -4.60 -17.59
C LEU A 2 10.34 -3.48 -17.64
N ALA A 3 9.92 -3.06 -18.84
CA ALA A 3 8.88 -2.05 -19.02
C ALA A 3 7.53 -2.39 -18.34
N ALA A 4 7.19 -3.67 -18.20
CA ALA A 4 5.96 -4.10 -17.53
C ALA A 4 6.06 -4.04 -15.98
N ARG A 5 7.28 -3.88 -15.45
CA ARG A 5 7.57 -3.93 -14.00
C ARG A 5 7.73 -2.55 -13.37
N LEU A 6 7.95 -1.52 -14.18
CA LEU A 6 8.25 -0.15 -13.76
C LEU A 6 7.08 0.82 -14.04
N PRO A 7 7.08 2.01 -13.40
CA PRO A 7 6.25 3.12 -13.84
C PRO A 7 6.56 3.49 -15.30
N ALA A 8 5.55 3.90 -16.08
CA ALA A 8 5.72 4.21 -17.51
C ALA A 8 6.82 5.26 -17.77
N PRO A 9 6.88 6.40 -17.04
CA PRO A 9 7.94 7.39 -17.26
C PRO A 9 9.34 6.85 -16.97
N ALA A 10 9.49 5.99 -15.96
CA ALA A 10 10.77 5.38 -15.63
C ALA A 10 11.19 4.33 -16.67
N ALA A 11 10.23 3.60 -17.24
CA ALA A 11 10.49 2.65 -18.31
C ALA A 11 10.92 3.35 -19.62
N GLU A 12 10.31 4.50 -19.93
CA GLU A 12 10.69 5.35 -21.07
C GLU A 12 12.09 5.91 -20.90
N GLU A 13 12.39 6.51 -19.74
CA GLU A 13 13.74 7.04 -19.43
C GLU A 13 14.82 5.96 -19.50
N LEU A 14 14.54 4.75 -18.97
CA LEU A 14 15.48 3.63 -19.05
C LEU A 14 15.67 3.14 -20.50
N ALA A 15 14.62 3.20 -21.32
CA ALA A 15 14.73 2.82 -22.73
C ALA A 15 15.59 3.84 -23.51
N ASP A 16 15.42 5.14 -23.23
CA ASP A 16 16.24 6.19 -23.82
C ASP A 16 17.71 6.10 -23.37
N GLY A 17 17.98 5.94 -22.08
CA GLY A 17 19.35 5.75 -21.59
C GLY A 17 20.04 4.50 -22.15
N LEU A 18 19.29 3.40 -22.35
CA LEU A 18 19.82 2.20 -22.98
C LEU A 18 20.15 2.45 -24.47
N ARG A 19 19.30 3.21 -25.17
CA ARG A 19 19.51 3.58 -26.57
C ARG A 19 20.73 4.49 -26.74
N GLU A 20 20.89 5.49 -25.90
CA GLU A 20 22.08 6.36 -25.90
C GLU A 20 23.36 5.56 -25.62
N THR A 21 23.33 4.65 -24.65
CA THR A 21 24.48 3.78 -24.35
C THR A 21 24.82 2.88 -25.53
N TYR A 22 23.81 2.30 -26.18
CA TYR A 22 23.99 1.50 -27.38
C TYR A 22 24.60 2.30 -28.53
N GLU A 23 24.07 3.48 -28.83
CA GLU A 23 24.57 4.35 -29.91
C GLU A 23 26.01 4.78 -29.65
N HIS A 24 26.35 5.11 -28.40
CA HIS A 24 27.72 5.42 -28.01
C HIS A 24 28.67 4.24 -28.22
N ARG A 25 28.31 3.04 -27.72
CA ARG A 25 29.13 1.83 -27.90
C ARG A 25 29.26 1.41 -29.36
N LEU A 26 28.21 1.57 -30.15
CA LEU A 26 28.23 1.29 -31.59
C LEU A 26 29.27 2.17 -32.30
N GLY A 27 29.36 3.44 -31.91
CA GLY A 27 30.39 4.36 -32.41
C GLY A 27 31.82 3.94 -32.02
N GLU A 28 32.01 3.30 -30.86
CA GLU A 28 33.33 2.87 -30.38
C GLU A 28 33.79 1.53 -30.99
N CYS A 29 32.90 0.52 -31.05
CA CYS A 29 33.30 -0.82 -31.46
C CYS A 29 32.90 -1.21 -32.89
N GLY A 30 32.02 -0.45 -33.55
CA GLY A 30 31.57 -0.70 -34.93
C GLY A 30 30.77 -2.01 -35.14
N ASP A 31 30.58 -2.81 -34.08
CA ASP A 31 29.85 -4.07 -34.08
C ASP A 31 28.53 -3.93 -33.28
N PRO A 32 27.36 -4.03 -33.93
CA PRO A 32 26.05 -3.94 -33.28
C PRO A 32 25.83 -4.96 -32.16
N ASP A 33 26.27 -6.20 -32.35
CA ASP A 33 26.03 -7.27 -31.38
C ASP A 33 26.88 -7.08 -30.12
N ARG A 34 28.12 -6.62 -30.31
CA ARG A 34 29.00 -6.25 -29.20
C ARG A 34 28.52 -4.99 -28.48
N ALA A 35 28.04 -3.98 -29.22
CA ALA A 35 27.46 -2.77 -28.63
C ALA A 35 26.25 -3.10 -27.76
N ALA A 36 25.33 -3.94 -28.25
CA ALA A 36 24.15 -4.37 -27.50
C ALA A 36 24.51 -5.14 -26.22
N ARG A 37 25.42 -6.13 -26.30
CA ARG A 37 25.86 -6.89 -25.12
C ARG A 37 26.53 -6.00 -24.07
N THR A 38 27.36 -5.07 -24.52
CA THR A 38 28.08 -4.14 -23.62
C THR A 38 27.11 -3.15 -22.98
N ALA A 39 26.19 -2.58 -23.76
CA ALA A 39 25.17 -1.68 -23.23
C ALA A 39 24.29 -2.36 -22.16
N ILE A 40 23.87 -3.62 -22.38
CA ILE A 40 23.11 -4.38 -21.38
C ILE A 40 23.95 -4.66 -20.12
N ALA A 41 25.23 -5.02 -20.30
CA ALA A 41 26.14 -5.26 -19.18
C ALA A 41 26.38 -4.00 -18.34
N ASP A 42 26.53 -2.84 -18.99
CA ASP A 42 26.72 -1.54 -18.36
C ASP A 42 25.45 -1.07 -17.62
N PHE A 43 24.27 -1.36 -18.16
CA PHE A 43 22.98 -0.98 -17.54
C PHE A 43 22.62 -1.81 -16.30
N GLY A 44 23.04 -3.08 -16.27
CA GLY A 44 22.87 -3.97 -15.12
C GLY A 44 21.54 -4.73 -15.07
N ASP A 45 21.32 -5.42 -13.94
CA ASP A 45 20.21 -6.35 -13.78
C ASP A 45 18.86 -5.64 -13.58
N ALA A 46 17.90 -5.96 -14.46
CA ALA A 46 16.52 -5.55 -14.42
C ALA A 46 15.83 -5.75 -13.05
N ASP A 47 16.14 -6.83 -12.34
CA ASP A 47 15.57 -7.12 -11.03
C ASP A 47 16.13 -6.20 -9.93
N VAL A 48 17.42 -5.85 -10.02
CA VAL A 48 18.07 -4.91 -9.10
C VAL A 48 17.51 -3.50 -9.30
N ILE A 49 17.37 -3.06 -10.55
CA ILE A 49 16.77 -1.77 -10.90
C ILE A 49 15.33 -1.71 -10.38
N THR A 50 14.51 -2.72 -10.68
CA THR A 50 13.10 -2.78 -10.24
C THR A 50 12.98 -2.75 -8.72
N ALA A 51 13.81 -3.51 -8.01
CA ALA A 51 13.81 -3.54 -6.55
C ALA A 51 14.21 -2.19 -5.94
N ALA A 52 15.16 -1.46 -6.55
CA ALA A 52 15.56 -0.13 -6.10
C ALA A 52 14.42 0.89 -6.24
N PHE A 53 13.72 0.89 -7.38
CA PHE A 53 12.53 1.74 -7.59
C PHE A 53 11.41 1.42 -6.59
N LEU A 54 11.12 0.14 -6.36
CA LEU A 54 10.10 -0.28 -5.40
C LEU A 54 10.45 0.08 -3.95
N ARG A 55 11.73 0.03 -3.56
CA ARG A 55 12.19 0.46 -2.22
C ARG A 55 11.90 1.93 -1.95
N GLN A 56 12.01 2.79 -2.95
CA GLN A 56 11.77 4.23 -2.84
C GLN A 56 10.31 4.63 -3.11
N SER A 57 9.48 3.68 -3.55
CA SER A 57 8.11 3.94 -3.98
C SER A 57 7.24 4.57 -2.87
N PRO A 58 6.38 5.56 -3.20
CA PRO A 58 5.47 6.16 -2.23
C PRO A 58 4.48 5.15 -1.66
N GLN A 59 4.09 4.12 -2.44
CA GLN A 59 3.19 3.05 -2.01
C GLN A 59 3.74 2.29 -0.80
N ARG A 60 5.04 1.96 -0.81
CA ARG A 60 5.70 1.28 0.31
C ARG A 60 5.73 2.14 1.57
N ARG A 61 5.97 3.46 1.43
CA ARG A 61 5.93 4.41 2.56
C ARG A 61 4.53 4.48 3.16
N VAL A 62 3.51 4.63 2.33
CA VAL A 62 2.10 4.63 2.76
C VAL A 62 1.76 3.34 3.50
N ALA A 63 2.16 2.19 2.94
CA ALA A 63 1.88 0.90 3.58
C ALA A 63 2.54 0.76 4.96
N LEU A 64 3.80 1.20 5.11
CA LEU A 64 4.51 1.20 6.39
C LEU A 64 3.86 2.15 7.40
N THR A 65 3.47 3.35 6.99
CA THR A 65 2.79 4.32 7.87
C THR A 65 1.44 3.76 8.35
N LEU A 66 0.67 3.11 7.48
CA LEU A 66 -0.62 2.50 7.84
C LEU A 66 -0.44 1.31 8.79
N LEU A 67 0.57 0.48 8.57
CA LEU A 67 0.92 -0.62 9.49
C LEU A 67 1.30 -0.06 10.87
N ALA A 68 2.12 0.99 10.92
CA ALA A 68 2.53 1.63 12.16
C ALA A 68 1.36 2.32 12.91
N GLY A 69 0.36 2.82 12.18
CA GLY A 69 -0.85 3.41 12.77
C GLY A 69 -1.87 2.39 13.30
N GLY A 70 -1.75 1.12 12.92
CA GLY A 70 -2.66 0.04 13.31
C GLY A 70 -2.82 -0.12 14.84
N PRO A 71 -1.73 -0.21 15.62
CA PRO A 71 -1.79 -0.33 17.08
C PRO A 71 -2.54 0.82 17.77
N VAL A 72 -2.33 2.06 17.31
CA VAL A 72 -3.02 3.23 17.88
C VAL A 72 -4.54 3.09 17.69
N MET A 73 -4.96 2.70 16.49
CA MET A 73 -6.39 2.49 16.19
C MET A 73 -6.97 1.31 16.96
N ALA A 74 -6.19 0.25 17.18
CA ALA A 74 -6.60 -0.88 18.01
C ALA A 74 -6.83 -0.48 19.48
N VAL A 75 -5.96 0.37 20.03
CA VAL A 75 -6.12 0.91 21.40
C VAL A 75 -7.34 1.83 21.48
N LEU A 76 -7.53 2.73 20.52
CA LEU A 76 -8.67 3.66 20.50
C LEU A 76 -10.01 2.92 20.40
N TRP A 77 -10.15 2.01 19.44
CA TRP A 77 -11.37 1.23 19.29
C TRP A 77 -11.55 0.22 20.43
N GLY A 78 -10.47 -0.42 20.89
CA GLY A 78 -10.52 -1.35 22.02
C GLY A 78 -11.01 -0.68 23.30
N THR A 79 -10.46 0.48 23.65
CA THR A 79 -10.90 1.25 24.83
C THR A 79 -12.34 1.74 24.69
N ALA A 80 -12.75 2.24 23.52
CA ALA A 80 -14.12 2.67 23.28
C ALA A 80 -15.14 1.52 23.42
N LEU A 81 -14.84 0.35 22.85
CA LEU A 81 -15.73 -0.81 22.91
C LEU A 81 -15.77 -1.43 24.31
N LEU A 82 -14.63 -1.53 25.00
CA LEU A 82 -14.55 -2.06 26.37
C LEU A 82 -15.32 -1.18 27.36
N THR A 83 -15.17 0.14 27.26
CA THR A 83 -15.86 1.10 28.15
C THR A 83 -17.37 1.18 27.87
N ALA A 84 -17.79 0.92 26.62
CA ALA A 84 -19.20 0.87 26.27
C ALA A 84 -19.93 -0.33 26.87
N HIS A 85 -19.26 -1.49 27.02
CA HIS A 85 -19.97 -2.77 27.05
C HIS A 85 -19.39 -3.85 27.98
N ALA A 86 -18.85 -3.43 29.13
CA ALA A 86 -18.07 -4.28 30.03
C ALA A 86 -18.75 -5.58 30.56
N PRO A 87 -20.08 -5.71 30.78
CA PRO A 87 -20.62 -6.96 31.34
C PRO A 87 -21.50 -7.83 30.42
N ALA A 88 -22.08 -7.33 29.32
CA ALA A 88 -23.26 -7.98 28.72
C ALA A 88 -23.24 -8.21 27.20
N TRP A 89 -22.08 -8.12 26.53
CA TRP A 89 -22.05 -8.09 25.07
C TRP A 89 -21.68 -9.44 24.41
N PRO A 90 -22.66 -10.23 23.91
CA PRO A 90 -22.36 -11.29 22.97
C PRO A 90 -22.13 -10.64 21.60
N VAL A 91 -20.88 -10.29 21.25
CA VAL A 91 -20.58 -9.91 19.86
C VAL A 91 -20.97 -11.11 19.01
N PRO A 92 -21.91 -11.01 18.07
CA PRO A 92 -22.29 -12.12 17.21
C PRO A 92 -21.03 -12.68 16.53
N LEU A 93 -20.91 -14.01 16.45
CA LEU A 93 -19.73 -14.65 15.85
C LEU A 93 -19.45 -14.10 14.44
N ALA A 94 -20.50 -13.83 13.67
CA ALA A 94 -20.41 -13.18 12.35
C ALA A 94 -19.68 -11.84 12.40
N GLY A 95 -19.97 -10.98 13.38
CA GLY A 95 -19.28 -9.70 13.55
C GLY A 95 -17.80 -9.87 13.84
N ARG A 96 -17.44 -10.82 14.72
CA ARG A 96 -16.03 -11.13 15.04
C ARG A 96 -15.27 -11.62 13.81
N LEU A 97 -15.88 -12.50 13.03
CA LEU A 97 -15.29 -13.03 11.80
C LEU A 97 -15.13 -11.96 10.72
N LEU A 98 -16.13 -11.09 10.55
CA LEU A 98 -16.06 -9.97 9.61
C LEU A 98 -14.93 -8.99 9.99
N PHE A 99 -14.86 -8.58 11.26
CA PHE A 99 -13.81 -7.69 11.74
C PHE A 99 -12.42 -8.31 11.65
N GLY A 100 -12.26 -9.52 12.18
CA GLY A 100 -10.99 -10.24 12.14
C GLY A 100 -10.53 -10.51 10.70
N GLY A 101 -11.46 -10.90 9.82
CA GLY A 101 -11.20 -11.12 8.40
C GLY A 101 -10.78 -9.84 7.67
N ALA A 102 -11.52 -8.74 7.87
CA ALA A 102 -11.18 -7.44 7.25
C ALA A 102 -9.83 -6.91 7.73
N LEU A 103 -9.52 -7.04 9.03
CA LEU A 103 -8.22 -6.67 9.58
C LEU A 103 -7.11 -7.55 9.01
N ALA A 104 -7.28 -8.87 9.01
CA ALA A 104 -6.30 -9.81 8.48
C ALA A 104 -6.04 -9.57 6.99
N ALA A 105 -7.08 -9.33 6.19
CA ALA A 105 -6.96 -8.98 4.78
C ALA A 105 -6.18 -7.67 4.59
N THR A 106 -6.50 -6.64 5.38
CA THR A 106 -5.79 -5.35 5.34
C THR A 106 -4.31 -5.53 5.65
N VAL A 107 -3.98 -6.22 6.74
CA VAL A 107 -2.59 -6.50 7.14
C VAL A 107 -1.86 -7.32 6.08
N ALA A 108 -2.50 -8.36 5.54
CA ALA A 108 -1.92 -9.19 4.49
C ALA A 108 -1.60 -8.37 3.24
N LEU A 109 -2.53 -7.53 2.77
CA LEU A 109 -2.31 -6.67 1.60
C LEU A 109 -1.19 -5.66 1.83
N LEU A 110 -1.14 -5.03 3.02
CA LEU A 110 -0.06 -4.11 3.37
C LEU A 110 1.31 -4.81 3.43
N LEU A 111 1.37 -6.01 4.02
CA LEU A 111 2.59 -6.81 4.05
C LEU A 111 3.03 -7.25 2.66
N MET A 112 2.09 -7.63 1.80
CA MET A 112 2.39 -7.95 0.40
C MET A 112 2.94 -6.73 -0.33
N THR A 113 2.37 -5.53 -0.16
CA THR A 113 2.92 -4.28 -0.71
C THR A 113 4.35 -4.03 -0.26
N VAL A 114 4.65 -4.23 1.03
CA VAL A 114 6.01 -4.02 1.58
C VAL A 114 7.02 -5.06 1.06
N ARG A 115 6.57 -6.29 0.81
CA ARG A 115 7.39 -7.41 0.34
C ARG A 115 7.52 -7.48 -1.18
N GLU A 116 6.69 -6.77 -1.93
CA GLU A 116 6.71 -6.78 -3.39
C GLU A 116 8.01 -6.20 -3.94
N ARG A 117 8.63 -6.92 -4.87
CA ARG A 117 9.95 -6.58 -5.46
C ARG A 117 9.97 -6.66 -6.99
N HIS A 118 8.91 -7.16 -7.61
CA HIS A 118 8.94 -7.53 -9.03
C HIS A 118 7.98 -6.74 -9.91
N SER A 119 6.94 -6.12 -9.34
CA SER A 119 5.96 -5.38 -10.14
C SER A 119 5.39 -4.16 -9.43
N TYR A 120 5.64 -2.99 -10.02
CA TYR A 120 5.02 -1.73 -9.61
C TYR A 120 3.50 -1.76 -9.73
N ARG A 121 2.96 -2.29 -10.84
CA ARG A 121 1.51 -2.47 -11.03
C ARG A 121 0.87 -3.32 -9.94
N ARG A 122 1.52 -4.43 -9.55
CA ARG A 122 1.01 -5.32 -8.52
C ARG A 122 1.05 -4.66 -7.13
N SER A 123 2.16 -4.02 -6.78
CA SER A 123 2.29 -3.24 -5.53
C SER A 123 1.21 -2.14 -5.44
N ARG A 124 0.90 -1.48 -6.56
CA ARG A 124 -0.15 -0.48 -6.65
C ARG A 124 -1.55 -1.06 -6.42
N ALA A 125 -1.88 -2.18 -7.07
CA ALA A 125 -3.17 -2.86 -6.89
C ALA A 125 -3.35 -3.35 -5.45
N MET A 126 -2.31 -3.94 -4.84
CA MET A 126 -2.32 -4.34 -3.42
C MET A 126 -2.54 -3.16 -2.49
N THR A 127 -1.87 -2.03 -2.75
CA THR A 127 -2.04 -0.80 -1.97
C THR A 127 -3.46 -0.27 -2.08
N ALA A 128 -4.02 -0.18 -3.29
CA ALA A 128 -5.41 0.25 -3.49
C ALA A 128 -6.40 -0.68 -2.76
N GLY A 129 -6.18 -2.00 -2.83
CA GLY A 129 -6.98 -2.98 -2.09
C GLY A 129 -6.88 -2.82 -0.57
N ALA A 130 -5.67 -2.56 -0.05
CA ALA A 130 -5.45 -2.31 1.37
C ALA A 130 -6.18 -1.03 1.83
N LEU A 131 -6.09 0.05 1.05
CA LEU A 131 -6.80 1.31 1.34
C LEU A 131 -8.32 1.11 1.36
N ALA A 132 -8.87 0.40 0.37
CA ALA A 132 -10.30 0.10 0.31
C ALA A 132 -10.76 -0.76 1.49
N SER A 133 -10.00 -1.79 1.84
CA SER A 133 -10.29 -2.67 3.00
C SER A 133 -10.28 -1.89 4.31
N LEU A 134 -9.38 -0.91 4.44
CA LEU A 134 -9.25 -0.08 5.61
C LEU A 134 -10.41 0.92 5.76
N ILE A 135 -10.88 1.51 4.65
CA ILE A 135 -12.11 2.31 4.64
C ILE A 135 -13.31 1.46 5.09
N ALA A 136 -13.45 0.25 4.52
CA ALA A 136 -14.54 -0.65 4.89
C ALA A 136 -14.51 -1.02 6.38
N LEU A 137 -13.31 -1.28 6.93
CA LEU A 137 -13.11 -1.54 8.36
C LEU A 137 -13.55 -0.36 9.24
N ASP A 138 -13.17 0.87 8.86
CA ASP A 138 -13.53 2.10 9.58
C ASP A 138 -15.05 2.38 9.57
N VAL A 139 -15.70 2.18 8.41
CA VAL A 139 -17.15 2.30 8.28
C VAL A 139 -17.86 1.25 9.14
N LEU A 140 -17.40 0.00 9.10
CA LEU A 140 -17.99 -1.09 9.88
C LEU A 140 -17.88 -0.84 11.40
N MET A 141 -16.74 -0.34 11.87
CA MET A 141 -16.55 0.05 13.27
C MET A 141 -17.49 1.19 13.67
N SER A 142 -17.62 2.20 12.82
CA SER A 142 -18.49 3.36 13.08
C SER A 142 -19.98 2.97 13.14
N VAL A 143 -20.44 2.12 12.21
CA VAL A 143 -21.81 1.60 12.22
C VAL A 143 -22.07 0.74 13.46
N THR A 144 -21.11 -0.12 13.83
CA THR A 144 -21.25 -0.97 15.02
C THR A 144 -21.38 -0.13 16.29
N ALA A 145 -20.57 0.92 16.42
CA ALA A 145 -20.65 1.85 17.55
C ALA A 145 -21.99 2.61 17.59
N ALA A 146 -22.53 3.01 16.44
CA ALA A 146 -23.81 3.71 16.36
C ALA A 146 -25.00 2.81 16.74
N VAL A 147 -24.97 1.54 16.34
CA VAL A 147 -26.02 0.56 16.65
C VAL A 147 -25.93 0.06 18.10
N ALA A 148 -24.77 0.22 18.74
CA ALA A 148 -24.49 -0.31 20.07
C ALA A 148 -25.18 0.39 21.24
N GLY A 149 -25.93 1.47 21.02
CA GLY A 149 -26.54 2.26 22.09
C GLY A 149 -25.60 3.32 22.67
N PRO A 150 -25.90 3.90 23.85
CA PRO A 150 -25.19 5.06 24.37
C PRO A 150 -23.79 4.69 24.87
N VAL A 151 -22.81 4.77 23.97
CA VAL A 151 -21.39 4.70 24.29
C VAL A 151 -21.00 5.94 25.12
N PRO A 152 -20.17 5.83 26.19
CA PRO A 152 -19.61 7.02 26.84
C PRO A 152 -18.97 7.93 25.77
N ALA A 153 -19.35 9.21 25.76
CA ALA A 153 -19.14 10.07 24.61
C ALA A 153 -17.66 10.26 24.22
N TRP A 154 -16.74 10.30 25.19
CA TRP A 154 -15.38 10.76 24.92
C TRP A 154 -14.48 9.74 24.19
N PRO A 155 -14.43 8.43 24.52
CA PRO A 155 -13.56 7.49 23.79
C PRO A 155 -14.10 7.22 22.38
N ALA A 156 -15.43 7.14 22.23
CA ALA A 156 -16.08 6.99 20.93
C ALA A 156 -15.80 8.20 20.02
N VAL A 157 -15.89 9.43 20.53
CA VAL A 157 -15.58 10.64 19.75
C VAL A 157 -14.12 10.63 19.29
N LEU A 158 -13.17 10.24 20.16
CA LEU A 158 -11.76 10.13 19.77
C LEU A 158 -11.54 9.06 18.70
N ALA A 159 -12.13 7.88 18.86
CA ALA A 159 -12.02 6.79 17.89
C ALA A 159 -12.63 7.16 16.53
N VAL A 160 -13.83 7.75 16.53
CA VAL A 160 -14.50 8.21 15.30
C VAL A 160 -13.69 9.31 14.62
N THR A 161 -13.20 10.30 15.38
CA THR A 161 -12.39 11.40 14.83
C THR A 161 -11.08 10.88 14.23
N ALA A 162 -10.41 9.95 14.90
CA ALA A 162 -9.21 9.30 14.39
C ALA A 162 -9.49 8.48 13.12
N SER A 163 -10.60 7.73 13.09
CA SER A 163 -11.06 6.98 11.90
C SER A 163 -11.40 7.92 10.74
N THR A 164 -12.10 9.03 10.99
CA THR A 164 -12.41 10.02 9.95
C THR A 164 -11.14 10.65 9.39
N LEU A 165 -10.21 11.06 10.25
CA LEU A 165 -8.92 11.60 9.82
C LEU A 165 -8.15 10.58 8.97
N ARG A 166 -8.11 9.31 9.41
CA ARG A 166 -7.47 8.23 8.68
C ARG A 166 -8.10 8.00 7.30
N VAL A 167 -9.43 7.96 7.21
CA VAL A 167 -10.16 7.85 5.94
C VAL A 167 -9.88 9.05 5.03
N LEU A 168 -9.88 10.28 5.56
CA LEU A 168 -9.56 11.47 4.77
C LEU A 168 -8.13 11.44 4.23
N LEU A 169 -7.15 11.03 5.05
CA LEU A 169 -5.77 10.87 4.61
C LEU A 169 -5.64 9.79 3.53
N VAL A 170 -6.33 8.66 3.70
CA VAL A 170 -6.38 7.58 2.70
C VAL A 170 -7.01 8.08 1.39
N LEU A 171 -8.12 8.80 1.46
CA LEU A 171 -8.79 9.37 0.29
C LEU A 171 -7.94 10.42 -0.44
N ARG A 172 -7.10 11.17 0.27
CA ARG A 172 -6.15 12.11 -0.37
C ARG A 172 -5.03 11.39 -1.11
N VAL A 173 -4.59 10.23 -0.63
CA VAL A 173 -3.50 9.46 -1.23
C VAL A 173 -4.00 8.55 -2.36
N LEU A 174 -5.26 8.13 -2.31
CA LEU A 174 -5.86 7.20 -3.27
C LEU A 174 -5.76 7.67 -4.75
N PRO A 175 -6.03 8.95 -5.10
CA PRO A 175 -5.86 9.44 -6.47
C PRO A 175 -4.42 9.29 -6.97
N ALA A 176 -3.42 9.57 -6.14
CA ALA A 176 -2.00 9.42 -6.50
C ALA A 176 -1.60 7.95 -6.68
N VAL A 177 -2.23 7.03 -5.94
CA VAL A 177 -2.02 5.58 -6.12
C VAL A 177 -2.75 5.06 -7.36
N LEU A 178 -3.88 5.66 -7.76
CA LEU A 178 -4.67 5.25 -8.91
C LEU A 178 -4.24 5.93 -10.23
N ALA A 179 -3.62 7.11 -10.16
CA ALA A 179 -3.06 7.83 -11.31
C ALA A 179 -2.01 6.98 -12.03
N ARG A 180 -2.03 7.00 -13.36
CA ARG A 180 -1.21 6.12 -14.24
C ARG A 180 0.25 6.49 -14.22
#